data_AF-A0A7J9YBE1-F1
#
_entry.id   AF-A0A7J9YBE1-F1
#
_cell.length_a   1.000
_cell.length_b   1.000
_cell.length_c   1.000
_cell.angle_alpha   90.00
_cell.angle_beta   90.00
_cell.angle_gamma   90.00
#
_symmetry.space_group_name_H-M   'P 1'
#
loop_
_entity.id
_entity.type
_entity.pdbx_description
1 polymer ?
#
loop_
_entity_poly.entity_id
_entity_poly.type
_entity_poly.pdbx_seq_one_letter_code
_entity_poly.pdbx_strand_id
1 'polypeptide(L)'
;MAAQPQNVILVGANPAIRLYDGDEMTAFASVWIVDWSERGKGAAVVLWHANQVRVLCPSRELGRWLSQDFTRHFPEVAGLPWPDPAVERTEVAISLDPEFGLLASARDVTVEMSGALDRRVVAAEAVELDGVPHGLSLVLTPMRDGYVMAGGAHLPGEVRLDEAPEGPISTACLATAEVWRR
;
A
#
# COMPACT_ATOMS: atom_id res chain seq x y z
N MET A 1 -9.26 18.92 -28.10
CA MET A 1 -7.81 18.73 -27.88
C MET A 1 -7.60 17.27 -27.50
N ALA A 2 -6.71 16.54 -28.20
CA ALA A 2 -6.31 15.22 -27.73
C ALA A 2 -5.42 15.39 -26.48
N ALA A 3 -5.64 14.56 -25.45
CA ALA A 3 -4.75 14.53 -24.29
C ALA A 3 -3.32 14.20 -24.76
N GLN A 4 -2.31 14.87 -24.20
CA GLN A 4 -0.93 14.47 -24.44
C GLN A 4 -0.70 13.11 -23.79
N PRO A 5 -0.03 12.16 -24.47
CA PRO A 5 0.31 10.88 -23.86
C PRO A 5 1.28 11.11 -22.69
N GLN A 6 0.90 10.63 -21.51
CA GLN A 6 1.76 10.58 -20.33
C GLN A 6 2.60 9.30 -20.33
N ASN A 7 3.79 9.33 -19.73
CA ASN A 7 4.64 8.15 -19.61
C ASN A 7 4.22 7.34 -18.39
N VAL A 8 3.94 6.05 -18.60
CA VAL A 8 3.67 5.11 -17.50
C VAL A 8 4.97 4.83 -16.77
N ILE A 9 4.97 4.91 -15.43
CA ILE A 9 6.14 4.64 -14.58
C ILE A 9 5.98 3.38 -13.71
N LEU A 10 4.73 3.01 -13.39
CA LEU A 10 4.39 1.82 -12.61
C LEU A 10 2.99 1.32 -12.99
N VAL A 11 2.84 0.01 -13.12
CA VAL A 11 1.57 -0.70 -13.24
C VAL A 11 1.54 -1.82 -12.21
N GLY A 12 0.44 -1.95 -11.47
CA GLY A 12 0.30 -2.99 -10.46
C GLY A 12 -0.88 -2.84 -9.51
N ALA A 13 -0.61 -3.11 -8.24
CA ALA A 13 -1.53 -2.95 -7.13
C ALA A 13 -0.76 -2.58 -5.85
N ASN A 14 -1.41 -1.85 -4.97
CA ASN A 14 -0.89 -1.45 -3.67
C ASN A 14 -1.94 -1.46 -2.55
N PRO A 15 -2.49 -2.63 -2.20
CA PRO A 15 -3.28 -2.72 -0.98
C PRO A 15 -2.54 -2.17 0.24
N ALA A 16 -3.23 -1.38 1.06
CA ALA A 16 -2.67 -0.80 2.26
C ALA A 16 -3.61 -0.94 3.45
N ILE A 17 -3.03 -1.11 4.63
CA ILE A 17 -3.73 -1.17 5.92
C ILE A 17 -3.05 -0.27 6.94
N ARG A 18 -3.85 0.49 7.68
CA ARG A 18 -3.45 1.16 8.92
C ARG A 18 -4.26 0.59 10.07
N LEU A 19 -3.54 0.22 11.13
CA LEU A 19 -4.11 -0.24 12.39
C LEU A 19 -4.02 0.88 13.42
N TYR A 20 -5.05 0.97 14.24
CA TYR A 20 -5.17 2.00 15.26
C TYR A 20 -5.58 1.43 16.62
N ASP A 21 -4.91 1.86 17.68
CA ASP A 21 -5.31 1.62 19.07
C ASP A 21 -5.71 2.94 19.71
N GLY A 22 -7.00 3.08 20.05
CA GLY A 22 -7.57 4.38 20.40
C GLY A 22 -7.40 5.35 19.24
N ASP A 23 -6.74 6.48 19.46
CA ASP A 23 -6.40 7.49 18.45
C ASP A 23 -5.03 7.27 17.78
N GLU A 24 -4.17 6.42 18.35
CA GLU A 24 -2.80 6.21 17.93
C GLU A 24 -2.72 5.22 16.76
N MET A 25 -1.97 5.57 15.71
CA MET A 25 -1.67 4.61 14.65
C MET A 25 -0.48 3.74 15.07
N THR A 26 -0.72 2.44 15.19
CA THR A 26 0.23 1.46 15.73
C THR A 26 1.03 0.75 14.64
N ALA A 27 0.45 0.61 13.45
CA ALA A 27 1.08 -0.02 12.31
C ALA A 27 0.51 0.49 10.99
N PHE A 28 1.36 0.49 9.97
CA PHE A 28 0.97 0.64 8.57
C PHE A 28 1.66 -0.42 7.73
N ALA A 29 0.93 -1.08 6.85
CA ALA A 29 1.51 -1.97 5.84
C ALA A 29 0.97 -1.64 4.46
N SER A 30 1.87 -1.57 3.48
CA SER A 30 1.58 -1.42 2.06
C SER A 30 2.16 -2.62 1.31
N VAL A 31 1.29 -3.34 0.61
CA VAL A 31 1.61 -4.57 -0.11
C VAL A 31 1.62 -4.26 -1.59
N TRP A 32 2.81 -4.26 -2.19
CA TRP A 32 2.97 -3.97 -3.60
C TRP A 32 2.97 -5.25 -4.43
N ILE A 33 2.21 -5.23 -5.51
CA ILE A 33 2.28 -6.16 -6.63
C ILE A 33 2.63 -5.32 -7.84
N VAL A 34 3.88 -5.37 -8.30
CA VAL A 34 4.36 -4.59 -9.45
C VAL A 34 4.40 -5.49 -10.67
N ASP A 35 3.45 -5.29 -11.58
CA ASP A 35 3.39 -6.00 -12.86
C ASP A 35 4.45 -5.47 -13.82
N TRP A 36 4.65 -4.15 -13.81
CA TRP A 36 5.68 -3.46 -14.58
C TRP A 36 6.09 -2.14 -13.90
N SER A 37 7.38 -1.80 -13.94
CA SER A 37 7.87 -0.47 -13.59
C SER A 37 9.25 -0.19 -14.20
N GLU A 38 9.69 1.07 -14.14
CA GLU A 38 11.04 1.48 -14.54
C GLU A 38 12.15 0.82 -13.69
N ARG A 39 11.82 0.30 -12.50
CA ARG A 39 12.74 -0.40 -11.57
C ARG A 39 12.52 -1.91 -11.52
N GLY A 40 11.81 -2.45 -12.51
CA GLY A 40 11.50 -3.86 -12.63
C GLY A 40 10.18 -4.26 -11.97
N LYS A 41 9.88 -5.55 -12.01
CA LYS A 41 8.64 -6.15 -11.51
C LYS A 41 8.89 -6.96 -10.23
N GLY A 42 7.84 -7.25 -9.49
CA GLY A 42 7.90 -8.12 -8.31
C GLY A 42 6.93 -7.68 -7.22
N ALA A 43 7.05 -8.33 -6.07
CA ALA A 43 6.22 -8.04 -4.90
C ALA A 43 7.06 -7.44 -3.75
N ALA A 44 6.43 -6.62 -2.92
CA ALA A 44 7.04 -6.08 -1.72
C ALA A 44 6.01 -5.90 -0.60
N VAL A 45 6.44 -6.01 0.65
CA VAL A 45 5.69 -5.50 1.82
C VAL A 45 6.50 -4.38 2.45
N VAL A 46 5.95 -3.17 2.50
CA VAL A 46 6.49 -2.03 3.25
C VAL A 46 5.72 -1.97 4.56
N LEU A 47 6.41 -2.22 5.68
CA LEU A 47 5.84 -2.22 7.01
C LEU A 47 6.45 -1.07 7.82
N TRP A 48 5.60 -0.19 8.33
CA TRP A 48 5.94 0.74 9.39
C TRP A 48 5.33 0.23 10.71
N HIS A 49 6.17 0.12 11.74
CA HIS A 49 5.74 -0.21 13.10
C HIS A 49 6.82 0.25 14.09
N ALA A 50 6.41 0.76 15.25
CA ALA A 50 7.32 1.23 16.31
C ALA A 50 8.41 2.17 15.79
N ASN A 51 8.03 3.14 14.94
CA ASN A 51 8.93 4.13 14.31
C ASN A 51 10.05 3.53 13.43
N GLN A 52 9.91 2.29 12.99
CA GLN A 52 10.83 1.62 12.07
C GLN A 52 10.12 1.32 10.75
N VAL A 53 10.88 1.34 9.65
CA VAL A 53 10.40 0.91 8.33
C VAL A 53 11.16 -0.34 7.92
N ARG A 54 10.45 -1.45 7.77
CA ARG A 54 10.96 -2.71 7.19
C ARG A 54 10.39 -2.85 5.78
N VAL A 55 11.22 -3.35 4.86
CA VAL A 55 10.78 -3.64 3.49
C VAL A 55 11.16 -5.05 3.13
N LEU A 56 10.18 -5.92 2.93
CA LEU A 56 10.38 -7.32 2.54
C LEU A 56 10.18 -7.42 1.04
N CYS A 57 11.26 -7.67 0.28
CA CYS A 57 11.22 -7.67 -1.18
C CYS A 57 12.37 -8.49 -1.77
N PRO A 58 12.19 -9.26 -2.86
CA PRO A 58 13.30 -10.00 -3.49
C PRO A 58 14.41 -9.08 -4.03
N SER A 59 14.01 -7.91 -4.52
CA SER A 59 14.88 -6.89 -5.12
C SER A 59 15.07 -5.72 -4.17
N ARG A 60 16.33 -5.48 -3.76
CA ARG A 60 16.66 -4.36 -2.88
C ARG A 60 16.40 -3.01 -3.53
N GLU A 61 16.65 -2.91 -4.84
CA GLU A 61 16.42 -1.68 -5.62
C GLU A 61 14.92 -1.36 -5.68
N LEU A 62 14.10 -2.33 -6.10
CA LEU A 62 12.64 -2.16 -6.17
C LEU A 62 12.07 -1.83 -4.79
N GLY A 63 12.43 -2.58 -3.75
CA GLY A 63 11.95 -2.34 -2.39
C GLY A 63 12.31 -0.94 -1.87
N ARG A 64 13.55 -0.48 -2.09
CA ARG A 64 13.93 0.89 -1.71
C ARG A 64 13.10 1.93 -2.45
N TRP A 65 12.99 1.80 -3.77
CA TRP A 65 12.23 2.72 -4.61
C TRP A 65 10.76 2.82 -4.20
N LEU A 66 10.06 1.69 -4.03
CA LEU A 66 8.67 1.69 -3.57
C LEU A 66 8.52 2.36 -2.21
N SER A 67 9.40 2.07 -1.26
CA SER A 67 9.31 2.62 0.10
C SER A 67 9.68 4.10 0.22
N GLN A 68 10.58 4.61 -0.63
CA GLN A 68 11.12 5.96 -0.52
C GLN A 68 10.49 6.93 -1.52
N ASP A 69 10.30 6.51 -2.77
CA ASP A 69 9.80 7.37 -3.84
C ASP A 69 8.26 7.36 -3.92
N PHE A 70 7.60 6.35 -3.35
CA PHE A 70 6.14 6.23 -3.33
C PHE A 70 5.59 6.28 -1.91
N THR A 71 5.72 5.17 -1.15
CA THR A 71 4.98 4.96 0.09
C THR A 71 5.19 6.06 1.13
N ARG A 72 6.42 6.56 1.28
CA ARG A 72 6.76 7.69 2.17
C ARG A 72 5.92 8.95 1.93
N HIS A 73 5.49 9.18 0.70
CA HIS A 73 4.79 10.40 0.27
C HIS A 73 3.27 10.26 0.33
N PHE A 74 2.76 9.09 0.69
CA PHE A 74 1.33 8.87 0.75
C PHE A 74 0.69 9.56 1.97
N PRO A 75 -0.53 10.09 1.82
CA PRO A 75 -1.28 10.69 2.93
C PRO A 75 -1.44 9.75 4.14
N GLU A 76 -1.51 8.44 3.90
CA GLU A 76 -1.66 7.38 4.88
C GLU A 76 -0.56 7.38 5.94
N VAL A 77 0.65 7.81 5.59
CA VAL A 77 1.82 7.82 6.47
C VAL A 77 2.35 9.22 6.74
N ALA A 78 1.60 10.25 6.34
CA ALA A 78 1.97 11.64 6.54
C ALA A 78 2.18 11.93 8.04
N GLY A 79 3.32 12.55 8.37
CA GLY A 79 3.69 12.90 9.74
C GLY A 79 4.36 11.78 10.56
N LEU A 80 4.45 10.55 10.03
CA LEU A 80 5.18 9.48 10.71
C LEU A 80 6.70 9.63 10.57
N PRO A 81 7.48 9.15 11.56
CA PRO A 81 8.92 8.94 11.37
C PRO A 81 9.16 7.91 10.26
N TRP A 82 9.92 8.31 9.25
CA TRP A 82 10.25 7.46 8.10
C TRP A 82 11.79 7.37 7.90
N PRO A 83 12.50 6.60 8.76
CA PRO A 83 13.95 6.42 8.65
C PRO A 83 14.36 5.65 7.37
N ASP A 84 15.67 5.51 7.11
CA ASP A 84 16.15 4.65 6.02
C ASP A 84 15.61 3.22 6.20
N PRO A 85 14.93 2.66 5.20
CA PRO A 85 14.23 1.40 5.34
C PRO A 85 15.20 0.23 5.46
N ALA A 86 14.95 -0.64 6.43
CA ALA A 86 15.61 -1.92 6.56
C ALA A 86 15.06 -2.88 5.49
N VAL A 87 15.72 -2.91 4.33
CA VAL A 87 15.32 -3.78 3.22
C VAL A 87 15.85 -5.20 3.42
N GLU A 88 14.94 -6.14 3.61
CA GLU A 88 15.17 -7.57 3.79
C GLU A 88 14.85 -8.32 2.51
N ARG A 89 15.87 -9.00 1.95
CA ARG A 89 15.68 -9.78 0.72
C ARG A 89 14.95 -11.09 1.02
N THR A 90 13.72 -11.19 0.54
CA THR A 90 12.87 -12.36 0.69
C THR A 90 11.79 -12.40 -0.39
N GLU A 91 11.34 -13.59 -0.74
CA GLU A 91 10.11 -13.77 -1.51
C GLU A 91 8.90 -13.30 -0.71
N VAL A 92 7.89 -12.80 -1.42
CA VAL A 92 6.60 -12.36 -0.89
C VAL A 92 5.52 -13.15 -1.60
N ALA A 93 4.77 -13.95 -0.84
CA ALA A 93 3.63 -14.69 -1.36
C ALA A 93 2.37 -13.83 -1.19
N ILE A 94 1.59 -13.67 -2.26
CA ILE A 94 0.39 -12.83 -2.26
C ILE A 94 -0.77 -13.60 -2.91
N SER A 95 -1.92 -13.61 -2.24
CA SER A 95 -3.22 -13.94 -2.79
C SER A 95 -4.10 -12.70 -2.67
N LEU A 96 -4.50 -12.16 -3.82
CA LEU A 96 -5.36 -10.97 -3.90
C LEU A 96 -6.57 -11.31 -4.75
N ASP A 97 -7.75 -11.07 -4.19
CA ASP A 97 -9.02 -11.12 -4.90
C ASP A 97 -9.85 -9.88 -4.52
N PRO A 98 -10.20 -8.98 -5.46
CA PRO A 98 -11.01 -7.81 -5.14
C PRO A 98 -12.38 -8.14 -4.56
N GLU A 99 -12.88 -9.37 -4.69
CA GLU A 99 -14.10 -9.85 -4.03
C GLU A 99 -13.87 -10.20 -2.56
N PHE A 100 -12.84 -11.01 -2.30
CA PHE A 100 -12.64 -11.64 -0.99
C PHE A 100 -11.64 -10.91 -0.09
N GLY A 101 -10.57 -10.33 -0.66
CA GLY A 101 -9.56 -9.61 0.09
C GLY A 101 -8.12 -9.89 -0.32
N LEU A 102 -7.23 -9.82 0.66
CA LEU A 102 -5.80 -10.00 0.49
C LEU A 102 -5.25 -10.89 1.61
N LEU A 103 -4.37 -11.82 1.24
CA LEU A 103 -3.40 -12.42 2.15
C LEU A 103 -2.00 -12.26 1.54
N ALA A 104 -1.11 -11.58 2.25
CA ALA A 104 0.29 -11.44 1.89
C ALA A 104 1.18 -11.95 3.03
N SER A 105 2.25 -12.68 2.69
CA SER A 105 3.21 -13.19 3.66
C SER A 105 4.64 -13.12 3.16
N ALA A 106 5.54 -12.72 4.05
CA ALA A 106 6.98 -12.67 3.82
C ALA A 106 7.72 -12.79 5.16
N ARG A 107 8.61 -13.78 5.30
CA ARG A 107 9.31 -14.07 6.56
C ARG A 107 8.34 -14.18 7.75
N ASP A 108 8.49 -13.30 8.73
CA ASP A 108 7.72 -13.20 9.96
C ASP A 108 6.53 -12.23 9.84
N VAL A 109 6.30 -11.64 8.66
CA VAL A 109 5.25 -10.66 8.40
C VAL A 109 4.11 -11.27 7.60
N THR A 110 2.88 -11.11 8.11
CA THR A 110 1.64 -11.44 7.41
C THR A 110 0.72 -10.23 7.41
N VAL A 111 0.09 -9.94 6.28
CA VAL A 111 -0.95 -8.92 6.14
C VAL A 111 -2.19 -9.59 5.59
N GLU A 112 -3.31 -9.45 6.28
CA GLU A 112 -4.61 -9.95 5.83
C GLU A 112 -5.65 -8.82 5.85
N MET A 113 -6.50 -8.79 4.83
CA MET A 113 -7.65 -7.89 4.74
C MET A 113 -8.83 -8.65 4.15
N SER A 114 -10.04 -8.43 4.67
CA SER A 114 -11.24 -9.16 4.25
C SER A 114 -12.52 -8.32 4.36
N GLY A 115 -13.58 -8.80 3.70
CA GLY A 115 -14.90 -8.17 3.77
C GLY A 115 -15.00 -6.89 2.95
N ALA A 116 -14.84 -6.99 1.63
CA ALA A 116 -14.96 -5.85 0.73
C ALA A 116 -16.30 -5.12 0.89
N LEU A 117 -16.26 -3.80 1.00
CA LEU A 117 -17.41 -2.94 1.29
C LEU A 117 -17.97 -2.25 0.03
N ASP A 118 -17.09 -1.91 -0.93
CA ASP A 118 -17.42 -1.16 -2.15
C ASP A 118 -16.29 -1.35 -3.18
N ARG A 119 -16.51 -0.95 -4.44
CA ARG A 119 -15.51 -0.92 -5.53
C ARG A 119 -15.70 0.32 -6.38
N ARG A 120 -14.69 1.19 -6.42
CA ARG A 120 -14.75 2.45 -7.18
C ARG A 120 -13.46 2.77 -7.89
N VAL A 121 -13.60 3.38 -9.06
CA VAL A 121 -12.46 3.92 -9.81
C VAL A 121 -12.08 5.26 -9.20
N VAL A 122 -10.79 5.42 -8.93
CA VAL A 122 -10.19 6.69 -8.52
C VAL A 122 -9.18 7.09 -9.58
N ALA A 123 -9.24 8.35 -10.00
CA ALA A 123 -8.26 8.96 -10.88
C ALA A 123 -7.88 10.33 -10.32
N ALA A 124 -6.59 10.59 -10.19
CA ALA A 124 -6.03 11.85 -9.75
C ALA A 124 -4.93 12.26 -10.75
N GLU A 125 -4.92 13.53 -11.14
CA GLU A 125 -3.97 14.03 -12.15
C GLU A 125 -2.71 14.66 -11.55
N ALA A 126 -2.70 14.92 -10.23
CA ALA A 126 -1.60 15.58 -9.53
C ALA A 126 -1.40 15.03 -8.12
N VAL A 127 -0.99 13.77 -8.03
CA VAL A 127 -0.50 13.17 -6.77
C VAL A 127 0.97 13.53 -6.60
N GLU A 128 1.30 14.23 -5.52
CA GLU A 128 2.66 14.69 -5.25
C GLU A 128 3.52 13.55 -4.69
N LEU A 129 4.59 13.18 -5.41
CA LEU A 129 5.66 12.32 -4.94
C LEU A 129 6.95 13.15 -4.91
N ASP A 130 7.48 13.40 -3.72
CA ASP A 130 8.64 14.28 -3.48
C ASP A 130 8.54 15.67 -4.15
N GLY A 131 7.34 16.25 -4.17
CA GLY A 131 7.07 17.55 -4.80
C GLY A 131 7.04 17.52 -6.33
N VAL A 132 6.97 16.32 -6.93
CA VAL A 132 6.74 16.12 -8.36
C VAL A 132 5.32 15.56 -8.55
N PRO A 133 4.47 16.22 -9.36
CA PRO A 133 3.13 15.74 -9.63
C PRO A 133 3.15 14.52 -10.55
N HIS A 134 2.33 13.53 -10.20
CA HIS A 134 2.11 12.32 -10.97
C HIS A 134 0.61 12.08 -11.19
N GLY A 135 0.27 11.51 -12.34
CA GLY A 135 -1.06 10.95 -12.58
C GLY A 135 -1.18 9.58 -11.94
N LEU A 136 -2.32 9.31 -11.30
CA LEU A 136 -2.65 8.04 -10.68
C LEU A 136 -4.05 7.62 -11.12
N SER A 137 -4.23 6.35 -11.50
CA SER A 137 -5.54 5.73 -11.63
C SER A 137 -5.52 4.36 -10.99
N LEU A 138 -6.59 4.00 -10.27
CA LEU A 138 -6.73 2.71 -9.59
C LEU A 138 -8.20 2.34 -9.37
N VAL A 139 -8.44 1.08 -9.02
CA VAL A 139 -9.67 0.59 -8.42
C VAL A 139 -9.44 0.43 -6.92
N LEU A 140 -10.24 1.15 -6.14
CA LEU A 140 -10.17 1.23 -4.69
C LEU A 140 -11.30 0.36 -4.10
N THR A 141 -10.94 -0.57 -3.23
CA THR A 141 -11.87 -1.51 -2.56
C THR A 141 -11.66 -1.42 -1.04
N PRO A 142 -12.47 -0.62 -0.32
CA PRO A 142 -12.42 -0.55 1.14
C PRO A 142 -12.76 -1.91 1.76
N MET A 143 -12.01 -2.33 2.76
CA MET A 143 -12.15 -3.63 3.42
C MET A 143 -12.69 -3.43 4.84
N ARG A 144 -13.59 -4.31 5.29
CA ARG A 144 -14.19 -4.24 6.62
C ARG A 144 -13.19 -4.52 7.72
N ASP A 145 -12.38 -5.55 7.52
CA ASP A 145 -11.51 -6.13 8.54
C ASP A 145 -10.10 -6.32 8.00
N GLY A 146 -9.14 -6.39 8.89
CA GLY A 146 -7.76 -6.74 8.55
C GLY A 146 -6.85 -6.74 9.77
N TYR A 147 -5.70 -7.39 9.62
CA TYR A 147 -4.66 -7.44 10.64
C TYR A 147 -3.27 -7.52 10.03
N VAL A 148 -2.27 -7.18 10.83
CA VAL A 148 -0.86 -7.37 10.51
C VAL A 148 -0.23 -8.20 11.61
N MET A 149 0.51 -9.23 11.24
CA MET A 149 1.39 -9.96 12.15
C MET A 149 2.85 -9.64 11.84
N ALA A 150 3.68 -9.52 12.87
CA ALA A 150 5.12 -9.44 12.77
C ALA A 150 5.76 -10.15 13.95
N GLY A 151 6.87 -10.87 13.76
CA GLY A 151 7.54 -11.61 14.84
C GLY A 151 6.65 -12.67 15.52
N GLY A 152 5.63 -13.19 14.81
CA GLY A 152 4.72 -14.21 15.32
C GLY A 152 3.57 -13.69 16.21
N ALA A 153 3.39 -12.37 16.32
CA ALA A 153 2.29 -11.76 17.07
C ALA A 153 1.49 -10.80 16.18
N HIS A 154 0.20 -10.62 16.50
CA HIS A 154 -0.59 -9.54 15.92
C HIS A 154 -0.04 -8.19 16.41
N LEU A 155 0.17 -7.27 15.48
CA LEU A 155 0.43 -5.89 15.83
C LEU A 155 -0.83 -5.28 16.47
N PRO A 156 -0.69 -4.44 17.50
CA PRO A 156 -1.84 -3.84 18.19
C PRO A 156 -2.71 -3.00 17.25
N GLY A 157 -3.99 -2.85 17.59
CA GLY A 157 -4.92 -1.96 16.91
C GLY A 157 -5.81 -2.65 15.87
N GLU A 158 -6.79 -1.88 15.40
CA GLU A 158 -7.88 -2.34 14.55
C GLU A 158 -8.03 -1.46 13.30
N VAL A 159 -8.71 -1.99 12.29
CA VAL A 159 -9.16 -1.22 11.14
C VAL A 159 -10.23 -0.24 11.59
N ARG A 160 -10.16 1.01 11.13
CA ARG A 160 -11.23 2.00 11.33
C ARG A 160 -12.08 2.11 10.09
N LEU A 161 -13.38 2.17 10.32
CA LEU A 161 -14.40 2.41 9.30
C LEU A 161 -15.02 3.78 9.54
N ASP A 162 -15.32 4.47 8.46
CA ASP A 162 -16.08 5.72 8.47
C ASP A 162 -17.07 5.73 7.29
N GLU A 163 -18.06 6.61 7.36
CA GLU A 163 -19.01 6.84 6.28
C GLU A 163 -18.77 8.21 5.65
N ALA A 164 -18.70 8.25 4.33
CA ALA A 164 -18.65 9.49 3.57
C ALA A 164 -19.75 9.50 2.50
N PRO A 165 -20.14 10.68 1.96
CA PRO A 165 -21.13 10.77 0.88
C PRO A 165 -20.77 9.89 -0.33
N GLU A 166 -19.49 9.65 -0.57
CA GLU A 166 -18.94 8.86 -1.67
C GLU A 166 -18.93 7.35 -1.39
N GLY A 167 -19.35 6.93 -0.19
CA GLY A 167 -19.42 5.53 0.25
C GLY A 167 -18.55 5.25 1.48
N PRO A 168 -18.40 3.97 1.86
CA PRO A 168 -17.62 3.57 3.03
C PRO A 168 -16.15 3.95 2.84
N ILE A 169 -15.54 4.41 3.93
CA ILE A 169 -14.10 4.64 4.06
C ILE A 169 -13.56 3.58 5.02
N SER A 170 -12.40 3.03 4.70
CA SER A 170 -11.69 2.10 5.57
C SER A 170 -10.22 2.42 5.60
N THR A 171 -9.60 2.21 6.75
CA THR A 171 -8.14 2.25 6.89
C THR A 171 -7.45 1.01 6.35
N ALA A 172 -8.21 -0.02 5.95
CA ALA A 172 -7.79 -1.16 5.15
C ALA A 172 -8.42 -1.07 3.76
N CYS A 173 -7.60 -1.06 2.71
CA CYS A 173 -8.09 -0.91 1.35
C CYS A 173 -7.23 -1.66 0.35
N LEU A 174 -7.87 -2.32 -0.62
CA LEU A 174 -7.17 -2.79 -1.81
C LEU A 174 -7.12 -1.65 -2.83
N ALA A 175 -5.91 -1.24 -3.21
CA ALA A 175 -5.70 -0.50 -4.46
C ALA A 175 -5.25 -1.49 -5.52
N THR A 176 -6.06 -1.67 -6.56
CA THR A 176 -5.81 -2.62 -7.65
C THR A 176 -5.87 -1.91 -9.00
N ALA A 177 -5.31 -2.53 -10.05
CA ALA A 177 -5.22 -1.91 -11.39
C ALA A 177 -4.62 -0.50 -11.34
N GLU A 178 -3.61 -0.34 -10.49
CA GLU A 178 -2.94 0.91 -10.22
C GLU A 178 -1.97 1.25 -11.35
N VAL A 179 -2.10 2.45 -11.90
CA VAL A 179 -1.26 2.96 -12.98
C VAL A 179 -0.77 4.35 -12.61
N TRP A 180 0.55 4.47 -12.46
CA TRP A 180 1.23 5.74 -12.21
C TRP A 180 1.82 6.29 -13.50
N ARG A 181 1.71 7.60 -13.67
CA ARG A 181 2.03 8.33 -14.90
C ARG A 181 2.78 9.62 -14.59
N ARG A 182 3.68 10.02 -15.49
CA ARG A 182 4.40 11.30 -15.46
C ARG A 182 4.21 12.05 -16.78
#